data_AF-A0A0Q6PV01-F1
#
_entry.id   AF-A0A0Q6PV01-F1
#
_cell.length_a   1.000
_cell.length_b   1.000
_cell.length_c   1.000
_cell.angle_alpha   90.00
_cell.angle_beta   90.00
_cell.angle_gamma   90.00
#
_symmetry.space_group_name_H-M   'P 1'
#
loop_
_entity.id
_entity.type
_entity.pdbx_description
1 polymer ?
#
loop_
_entity_poly.entity_id
_entity_poly.type
_entity_poly.pdbx_seq_one_letter_code
_entity_poly.pdbx_strand_id
1 'polypeptide(L)'
;MAAAYVIPDAVVEKFDDMSNSGGSWGPDGNLYLSGHDPAEAYVMQLLKIGSTLNWIGTVPLAIAGQGIAWDRSEPDVLYGFVRKTKMVSVNKVDLDSLGD
;
A
#
# COMPACT_ATOMS: atom_id res chain seq x y z
N MET A 1 22.62 0.37 11.76
CA MET A 1 21.49 1.02 12.46
C MET A 1 20.22 0.62 11.74
N ALA A 2 19.22 0.09 12.46
CA ALA A 2 17.89 -0.14 11.90
C ALA A 2 17.02 1.09 12.19
N ALA A 3 16.20 1.53 11.23
CA ALA A 3 15.19 2.55 11.44
C ALA A 3 13.83 1.88 11.69
N ALA A 4 12.98 2.51 12.51
CA ALA A 4 11.62 2.07 12.78
C ALA A 4 10.64 3.22 12.51
N TYR A 5 9.51 2.90 11.91
CA TYR A 5 8.45 3.85 11.60
C TYR A 5 7.10 3.33 12.12
N VAL A 6 6.18 4.27 12.37
CA VAL A 6 4.83 4.02 12.88
C VAL A 6 3.82 4.33 11.79
N ILE A 7 2.84 3.44 11.60
CA ILE A 7 1.70 3.67 10.72
C ILE A 7 0.73 4.62 11.44
N PRO A 8 0.18 5.66 10.78
CA PRO A 8 -0.79 6.57 11.39
C PRO A 8 -2.00 5.85 11.96
N ASP A 9 -2.50 6.31 13.10
CA ASP A 9 -3.69 5.73 13.77
C ASP A 9 -4.88 5.61 12.81
N ALA A 10 -5.11 6.64 11.97
CA ALA A 10 -6.19 6.64 10.97
C ALA A 10 -6.09 5.51 9.92
N VAL A 11 -4.89 4.99 9.65
CA VAL A 11 -4.67 3.84 8.76
C VAL A 11 -4.75 2.54 9.55
N VAL A 12 -4.27 2.53 10.81
CA VAL A 12 -4.43 1.39 11.71
C VAL A 12 -5.91 1.07 11.93
N GLU A 13 -6.75 2.09 12.13
CA GLU A 13 -8.21 1.94 12.23
C GLU A 13 -8.83 1.26 11.00
N LYS A 14 -8.25 1.44 9.81
CA LYS A 14 -8.72 0.79 8.59
C LYS A 14 -8.36 -0.68 8.51
N PHE A 15 -7.32 -1.11 9.21
CA PHE A 15 -7.01 -2.53 9.33
C PHE A 15 -7.94 -3.25 10.31
N ASP A 16 -8.68 -2.51 11.15
CA ASP A 16 -9.62 -3.03 12.13
C ASP A 16 -8.96 -4.11 13.03
N ASP A 17 -9.60 -5.26 13.22
CA ASP A 17 -9.03 -6.40 13.96
C ASP A 17 -7.88 -7.12 13.22
N MET A 18 -7.51 -6.68 12.02
CA MET A 18 -6.52 -7.33 11.16
C MET A 18 -5.21 -6.55 11.09
N SER A 19 -4.17 -7.21 10.59
CA SER A 19 -2.84 -6.62 10.42
C SER A 19 -2.60 -6.13 8.99
N ASN A 20 -1.61 -5.24 8.84
CA ASN A 20 -0.99 -4.97 7.55
C ASN A 20 -0.48 -6.29 6.93
N SER A 21 -0.94 -6.60 5.73
CA SER A 21 -0.69 -7.88 5.07
C SER A 21 0.33 -7.81 3.93
N GLY A 22 0.79 -6.61 3.57
CA GLY A 22 1.75 -6.43 2.48
C GLY A 22 2.22 -5.00 2.35
N GLY A 23 3.41 -4.82 1.78
CA GLY A 23 3.94 -3.51 1.48
C GLY A 23 4.90 -3.55 0.30
N SER A 24 4.85 -2.53 -0.55
CA SER A 24 5.75 -2.40 -1.69
C SER A 24 6.09 -0.93 -1.98
N TRP A 25 7.36 -0.66 -2.20
CA TRP A 25 7.82 0.67 -2.62
C TRP A 25 7.49 0.91 -4.08
N GLY A 26 6.69 1.96 -4.31
CA GLY A 26 6.32 2.45 -5.63
C GLY A 26 7.48 3.14 -6.34
N PRO A 27 7.34 3.38 -7.65
CA PRO A 27 8.33 4.11 -8.44
C PRO A 27 8.41 5.60 -8.07
N ASP A 28 7.39 6.11 -7.39
CA ASP A 28 7.28 7.47 -6.85
C ASP A 28 8.03 7.65 -5.52
N GLY A 29 8.62 6.57 -4.98
CA GLY A 29 9.33 6.59 -3.70
C GLY A 29 8.43 6.51 -2.47
N ASN A 30 7.11 6.31 -2.66
CA ASN A 30 6.17 6.09 -1.56
C ASN A 30 6.01 4.60 -1.26
N LEU A 31 5.63 4.29 -0.02
CA LEU A 31 5.35 2.94 0.45
C LEU A 31 3.85 2.67 0.38
N TYR A 32 3.45 1.71 -0.44
CA TYR A 32 2.06 1.27 -0.53
C TYR A 32 1.85 0.14 0.46
N LEU A 33 0.80 0.21 1.27
CA LEU A 33 0.42 -0.80 2.26
C LEU A 33 -0.95 -1.37 1.95
N SER A 34 -1.12 -2.69 2.08
CA SER A 34 -2.41 -3.36 1.87
C SER A 34 -2.90 -4.04 3.15
N GLY A 35 -4.15 -3.77 3.52
CA GLY A 35 -4.84 -4.50 4.59
C GLY A 35 -5.26 -5.91 4.19
N HIS A 36 -5.98 -6.60 5.08
CA HIS A 36 -6.51 -7.93 4.80
C HIS A 36 -7.82 -7.87 3.99
N ASP A 37 -8.73 -6.97 4.38
CA ASP A 37 -10.11 -6.98 3.86
C ASP A 37 -10.41 -5.82 2.89
N PRO A 38 -10.01 -4.56 3.15
CA PRO A 38 -10.29 -3.47 2.23
C PRO A 38 -9.60 -3.69 0.86
N ALA A 39 -10.36 -3.49 -0.21
CA ALA A 39 -9.90 -3.58 -1.60
C ALA A 39 -9.15 -2.31 -2.02
N GLU A 40 -8.13 -1.94 -1.25
CA GLU A 40 -7.37 -0.69 -1.41
C GLU A 40 -5.94 -0.82 -0.87
N ALA A 41 -5.07 0.08 -1.33
CA ALA A 41 -3.77 0.32 -0.69
C ALA A 41 -3.64 1.75 -0.19
N TYR A 42 -2.98 1.90 0.96
CA TYR A 42 -2.70 3.18 1.61
C TYR A 42 -1.29 3.63 1.26
N VAL A 43 -1.16 4.83 0.74
CA VAL A 43 0.10 5.40 0.25
C VAL A 43 0.78 6.17 1.38
N MET A 44 1.95 5.69 1.79
CA MET A 44 2.74 6.22 2.90
C MET A 44 4.00 6.90 2.40
N GLN A 45 4.20 8.15 2.81
CA GLN A 45 5.43 8.89 2.56
C GLN A 45 6.30 8.92 3.82
N LEU A 46 7.62 8.76 3.64
CA LEU A 46 8.59 8.97 4.71
C LEU A 46 8.72 10.46 5.04
N LEU A 47 8.57 10.83 6.31
CA LEU A 47 8.87 12.19 6.76
C LEU A 47 10.38 12.40 6.92
N LYS A 48 10.85 13.63 6.61
CA LYS A 48 12.25 14.03 6.84
C LYS A 48 12.62 14.04 8.33
N ILE A 49 11.64 14.31 9.19
CA ILE A 49 11.78 14.37 10.65
C ILE A 49 10.56 13.69 11.27
N GLY A 50 10.78 12.81 12.24
CA GLY A 50 9.73 12.04 12.92
C GLY A 50 9.76 10.56 12.56
N SER A 51 8.95 9.78 13.27
CA SER A 51 8.85 8.33 13.09
C SER A 51 7.50 7.88 12.55
N THR A 52 6.48 8.74 12.50
CA THR A 52 5.17 8.40 11.93
C THR A 52 5.17 8.66 10.43
N LEU A 53 4.70 7.68 9.64
CA LEU A 53 4.54 7.83 8.19
C LEU A 53 3.46 8.88 7.87
N ASN A 54 3.55 9.54 6.73
CA ASN A 54 2.51 10.43 6.25
C ASN A 54 1.57 9.67 5.28
N TRP A 55 0.28 9.59 5.58
CA TRP A 55 -0.70 8.99 4.67
C TRP A 55 -1.14 10.03 3.65
N ILE A 56 -0.71 9.88 2.40
CA ILE A 56 -0.92 10.88 1.34
C ILE A 56 -2.07 10.53 0.39
N GLY A 57 -2.60 9.31 0.46
CA GLY A 57 -3.69 8.89 -0.40
C GLY A 57 -4.05 7.42 -0.28
N THR A 58 -5.14 7.04 -0.94
CA THR A 58 -5.61 5.66 -1.02
C THR A 58 -5.92 5.33 -2.47
N VAL A 59 -5.41 4.18 -2.92
CA VAL A 59 -5.65 3.67 -4.27
C VAL A 59 -6.59 2.48 -4.20
N PRO A 60 -7.68 2.44 -4.99
CA PRO A 60 -8.51 1.26 -5.08
C PRO A 60 -7.73 0.14 -5.77
N LEU A 61 -7.85 -1.08 -5.26
CA LEU A 61 -7.21 -2.26 -5.83
C LEU A 61 -8.22 -3.40 -5.93
N ALA A 62 -8.14 -4.20 -6.99
CA ALA A 62 -8.89 -5.45 -7.15
C ALA A 62 -8.29 -6.59 -6.32
N ILE A 63 -8.04 -6.34 -5.03
CA ILE A 63 -7.50 -7.32 -4.08
C ILE A 63 -8.57 -7.82 -3.11
N ALA A 64 -8.39 -9.05 -2.63
CA ALA A 64 -9.11 -9.57 -1.48
C ALA A 64 -8.17 -10.50 -0.70
N GLY A 65 -7.27 -9.87 0.07
CA GLY A 65 -6.35 -10.54 0.96
C GLY A 65 -4.94 -10.75 0.41
N GLN A 66 -4.01 -10.08 1.10
CA GLN A 66 -2.57 -10.32 1.26
C GLN A 66 -1.66 -10.04 0.06
N GLY A 67 -0.58 -9.32 0.31
CA GLY A 67 0.56 -9.16 -0.60
C GLY A 67 0.30 -8.30 -1.82
N ILE A 68 1.16 -7.30 -2.01
CA ILE A 68 1.21 -6.47 -3.21
C ILE A 68 2.64 -6.38 -3.73
N ALA A 69 2.82 -6.22 -5.03
CA ALA A 69 4.13 -6.07 -5.65
C ALA A 69 4.04 -5.20 -6.91
N TRP A 70 4.83 -4.13 -6.95
CA TRP A 70 5.00 -3.32 -8.15
C TRP A 70 5.72 -4.11 -9.24
N ASP A 71 5.22 -4.02 -10.47
CA ASP A 71 5.99 -4.41 -11.65
C ASP A 71 7.17 -3.44 -11.81
N ARG A 72 8.38 -3.96 -11.97
CA ARG A 72 9.59 -3.14 -12.14
C ARG A 72 9.85 -2.75 -13.59
N SER A 73 9.14 -3.38 -14.53
CA SER A 73 9.16 -3.09 -15.96
C SER A 73 8.00 -2.21 -16.43
N GLU A 74 6.89 -2.20 -15.68
CA GLU A 74 5.73 -1.33 -15.91
C GLU A 74 5.42 -0.48 -14.65
N PRO A 75 5.89 0.79 -14.58
CA PRO A 75 5.85 1.59 -13.35
C PRO A 75 4.45 1.83 -12.76
N ASP A 76 3.40 1.79 -13.56
CA ASP A 76 2.01 2.03 -13.13
C ASP A 76 1.26 0.73 -12.80
N VAL A 77 1.92 -0.44 -12.83
CA VAL A 77 1.30 -1.73 -12.54
C VAL A 77 1.63 -2.22 -11.15
N LEU A 78 0.57 -2.39 -10.35
CA LEU A 78 0.62 -3.02 -9.04
C LEU A 78 -0.12 -4.36 -9.06
N TYR A 79 0.63 -5.44 -8.85
CA TYR A 79 0.04 -6.75 -8.63
C TYR A 79 -0.48 -6.88 -7.20
N GLY A 80 -1.58 -7.60 -7.04
CA GLY A 80 -2.08 -7.98 -5.73
C GLY A 80 -2.66 -9.38 -5.74
N PHE A 81 -2.52 -10.13 -4.65
CA PHE A 81 -3.03 -11.49 -4.58
C PHE A 81 -4.48 -11.52 -4.06
N VAL A 82 -5.26 -12.44 -4.59
CA VAL A 82 -6.67 -12.66 -4.23
C VAL A 82 -6.79 -14.04 -3.63
N ARG A 83 -6.74 -14.12 -2.29
CA ARG A 83 -6.63 -15.39 -1.56
C ARG A 83 -7.78 -16.36 -1.85
N LYS A 84 -9.01 -15.85 -1.96
CA LYS A 84 -10.21 -16.68 -2.18
C LYS A 84 -10.17 -17.44 -3.50
N THR A 85 -9.63 -16.82 -4.54
CA THR A 85 -9.57 -17.39 -5.90
C THR A 85 -8.17 -17.93 -6.25
N LYS A 86 -7.15 -17.63 -5.43
CA LYS A 86 -5.74 -17.94 -5.69
C LYS A 86 -5.22 -17.31 -6.98
N MET A 87 -5.74 -16.14 -7.32
CA MET A 87 -5.38 -15.40 -8.53
C MET A 87 -4.53 -14.18 -8.20
N VAL A 88 -3.76 -13.73 -9.18
CA VAL A 88 -3.08 -12.43 -9.15
C VAL A 88 -3.95 -11.42 -9.91
N SER A 89 -4.29 -10.33 -9.25
CA SER A 89 -4.90 -9.15 -9.85
C SER A 89 -3.82 -8.25 -10.44
N VAL A 90 -4.16 -7.56 -11.53
CA VAL A 90 -3.35 -6.54 -12.16
C VAL A 90 -4.07 -5.21 -11.98
N ASN A 91 -3.43 -4.25 -11.32
CA ASN A 91 -4.03 -2.96 -11.02
C ASN A 91 -3.19 -1.86 -11.68
N LYS A 92 -3.83 -1.03 -12.49
CA LYS A 92 -3.22 0.20 -13.00
C LYS A 92 -3.45 1.29 -11.95
N VAL A 93 -2.37 1.87 -11.46
CA VAL A 93 -2.41 2.91 -10.44
C VAL A 93 -2.10 4.25 -11.10
N ASP A 94 -3.02 5.20 -10.93
CA ASP A 94 -2.79 6.58 -11.36
C ASP A 94 -1.88 7.29 -10.36
N LEU A 95 -0.58 7.27 -10.65
CA LEU A 95 0.45 7.88 -9.81
C LEU A 95 0.35 9.42 -9.76
N ASP A 96 -0.23 10.04 -10.79
CA ASP A 96 -0.34 11.51 -10.87
C ASP A 96 -1.49 12.04 -10.00
N SER A 97 -2.38 11.15 -9.54
CA SER A 97 -3.52 11.49 -8.68
C SER A 97 -3.21 11.50 -7.18
N LEU A 98 -1.98 11.15 -6.78
CA LEU A 98 -1.61 10.88 -5.40
C LEU A 98 -0.98 12.09 -4.70
N GLY A 99 -1.84 13.04 -4.31
CA GLY A 99 -1.48 14.21 -3.48
C GLY A 99 -0.65 15.27 -4.22
N ASP A 100 -0.76 16.52 -3.76
CA ASP A 100 0.17 17.61 -4.12
C ASP A 100 1.51 17.48 -3.39
#